data_AF-A0A6J4YAZ3-F1
#
_entry.id   AF-A0A6J4YAZ3-F1
#
_cell.length_a   1.000
_cell.length_b   1.000
_cell.length_c   1.000
_cell.angle_alpha   90.00
_cell.angle_beta   90.00
_cell.angle_gamma   90.00
#
_symmetry.space_group_name_H-M   'P 1'
#
loop_
_entity.id
_entity.type
_entity.pdbx_description
1 polymer ?
#
loop_
_entity_poly.entity_id
_entity_poly.type
_entity_poly.pdbx_seq_one_letter_code
_entity_poly.pdbx_strand_id
1 'polypeptide(L)'
;MKKNIITYQTRLLWFTAVLLSSILMMPHSARAAADRGQLIVFVQPQVSAVDKAFVQHSLPEIRRLADKMGVSVHVLDARKGAPAQVALTPLIVFQNYRGRSVYQGRTTTPARIRNFMRTSRFVPQGQELNRRENIPVWSRGRSRVWAPLKVAPVSGARPADYNHEAFVAQALKHVAGGFSEFRLQESAELNRADRGFYVDFNPWLSGDGTLYLTVVVFSQFDCKAPVFSKKIIGPWKNFPDLFSQASAAGEDAVKQIIADPASGDSFNPVPTNAPRKTWEQIGFPLPPAPKVKTAGVDISAEIPQNWVLTDSGPDDPPMILFRFPAPLDNYAGEVKSGRGEFTLSDNRMVGGARGYVEIDTRGNITMGDPRLDEAITGSMMLYTKKFPAARFEIQKISGDGKPIAYGRLSPAFVEGDFSLKGKSIPLTSLTQIEPIMGEDNRPRLLINGTFKIDLRTFNIEGADGPAPARHMLLFDLNLILKER
;
A
#
# COMPACT_ATOMS: atom_id res chain seq x y z
N MET A 1 56.89 -41.50 -45.17
CA MET A 1 55.68 -41.65 -44.34
C MET A 1 55.33 -40.30 -43.70
N LYS A 2 54.59 -39.45 -44.41
CA LYS A 2 54.00 -38.20 -43.91
C LYS A 2 52.68 -38.02 -44.65
N LYS A 3 51.59 -38.48 -44.05
CA LYS A 3 50.19 -38.17 -44.39
C LYS A 3 49.35 -38.77 -43.26
N ASN A 4 48.34 -38.02 -42.80
CA ASN A 4 47.33 -38.39 -41.79
C ASN A 4 47.48 -37.79 -40.37
N ILE A 5 47.76 -36.48 -40.26
CA ILE A 5 47.52 -35.74 -39.00
C ILE A 5 46.57 -34.53 -39.20
N ILE A 6 46.22 -34.16 -40.43
CA ILE A 6 45.43 -32.94 -40.71
C ILE A 6 43.90 -33.16 -40.63
N THR A 7 43.41 -34.40 -40.56
CA THR A 7 41.96 -34.69 -40.65
C THR A 7 41.21 -34.74 -39.31
N TYR A 8 41.93 -34.75 -38.17
CA TYR A 8 41.30 -34.82 -36.85
C TYR A 8 41.12 -33.46 -36.15
N GLN A 9 41.94 -32.45 -36.47
CA GLN A 9 41.80 -31.12 -35.85
C GLN A 9 40.66 -30.29 -36.45
N THR A 10 40.32 -30.48 -37.72
CA THR A 10 39.18 -29.79 -38.37
C THR A 10 37.82 -30.33 -37.93
N ARG A 11 37.71 -31.60 -37.51
CA ARG A 11 36.45 -32.17 -36.99
C ARG A 11 36.17 -31.77 -35.54
N LEU A 12 37.21 -31.54 -34.73
CA LEU A 12 37.05 -31.11 -33.34
C LEU A 12 36.66 -29.62 -33.24
N LEU A 13 37.14 -28.77 -34.15
CA LEU A 13 36.76 -27.36 -34.27
C LEU A 13 35.33 -27.14 -34.78
N TRP A 14 34.81 -28.05 -35.61
CA TRP A 14 33.40 -28.01 -36.03
C TRP A 14 32.45 -28.50 -34.93
N PHE A 15 32.84 -29.48 -34.11
CA PHE A 15 32.01 -29.93 -32.99
C PHE A 15 31.94 -28.90 -31.85
N THR A 16 33.01 -28.15 -31.56
CA THR A 16 32.98 -27.05 -30.59
C THR A 16 32.24 -25.82 -31.11
N ALA A 17 32.31 -25.53 -32.42
CA ALA A 17 31.52 -24.45 -33.03
C ALA A 17 30.02 -24.78 -33.07
N VAL A 18 29.63 -26.03 -33.30
CA VAL A 18 28.22 -26.48 -33.25
C VAL A 18 27.72 -26.53 -31.81
N LEU A 19 28.52 -26.95 -30.83
CA LEU A 19 28.11 -26.91 -29.41
C LEU A 19 27.95 -25.47 -28.88
N LEU A 20 28.84 -24.53 -29.27
CA LEU A 20 28.71 -23.12 -28.90
C LEU A 20 27.56 -22.41 -29.63
N SER A 21 27.22 -22.80 -30.85
CA SER A 21 26.06 -22.24 -31.58
C SER A 21 24.72 -22.82 -31.12
N SER A 22 24.68 -24.03 -30.55
CA SER A 22 23.49 -24.57 -29.89
C SER A 22 23.22 -23.97 -28.49
N ILE A 23 24.22 -23.37 -27.83
CA ILE A 23 24.02 -22.58 -26.59
C ILE A 23 23.54 -21.15 -26.90
N LEU A 24 23.77 -20.66 -28.13
CA LEU A 24 23.32 -19.34 -28.60
C LEU A 24 21.94 -19.35 -29.30
N MET A 25 21.31 -20.52 -29.45
CA MET A 25 20.01 -20.70 -30.10
C MET A 25 18.94 -21.33 -29.18
N MET A 26 19.06 -21.15 -27.86
CA MET A 26 17.89 -21.28 -27.01
C MET A 26 17.05 -20.00 -27.15
N PRO A 27 15.75 -20.09 -27.50
CA PRO A 27 14.86 -18.96 -27.39
C PRO A 27 14.76 -18.62 -25.90
N HIS A 28 15.64 -17.74 -25.42
CA HIS A 28 15.35 -16.99 -24.21
C HIS A 28 14.09 -16.20 -24.53
N SER A 29 12.95 -16.69 -24.03
CA SER A 29 11.79 -15.86 -23.74
C SER A 29 12.22 -14.83 -22.71
N ALA A 30 12.98 -13.84 -23.18
CA ALA A 30 13.50 -12.78 -22.36
C ALA A 30 12.32 -11.87 -22.04
N ARG A 31 11.64 -12.17 -20.92
CA ARG A 31 10.95 -11.15 -20.13
C ARG A 31 11.92 -9.97 -20.10
N ALA A 32 11.49 -8.81 -20.60
CA ALA A 32 12.31 -7.60 -20.51
C ALA A 32 12.85 -7.53 -19.08
N ALA A 33 14.18 -7.36 -18.93
CA ALA A 33 14.86 -7.43 -17.63
C ALA A 33 13.96 -6.80 -16.57
N ALA A 34 13.47 -7.63 -15.64
CA ALA A 34 12.37 -7.22 -14.77
C ALA A 34 12.77 -5.89 -14.14
N ASP A 35 12.02 -4.81 -14.40
CA ASP A 35 12.30 -3.54 -13.72
C ASP A 35 11.94 -3.75 -12.25
N ARG A 36 12.96 -4.12 -11.48
CA ARG A 36 12.82 -4.39 -10.05
C ARG A 36 12.67 -3.08 -9.27
N GLY A 37 12.87 -1.94 -9.91
CA GLY A 37 12.82 -0.61 -9.32
C GLY A 37 14.01 -0.33 -8.40
N GLN A 38 13.95 0.83 -7.74
CA GLN A 38 14.95 1.29 -6.79
C GLN A 38 14.27 1.94 -5.58
N LEU A 39 14.93 1.82 -4.42
CA LEU A 39 14.64 2.60 -3.23
C LEU A 39 15.59 3.79 -3.14
N ILE A 40 15.02 4.98 -2.93
CA ILE A 40 15.75 6.20 -2.63
C ILE A 40 15.38 6.59 -1.21
N VAL A 41 16.38 6.52 -0.32
CA VAL A 41 16.22 6.73 1.12
C VAL A 41 16.87 8.06 1.50
N PHE A 42 16.06 9.01 1.94
CA PHE A 42 16.53 10.30 2.41
C PHE A 42 16.79 10.25 3.91
N VAL A 43 17.98 10.71 4.31
CA VAL A 43 18.46 10.77 5.71
C VAL A 43 19.01 12.16 6.03
N GLN A 44 19.22 12.44 7.32
CA GLN A 44 19.92 13.65 7.77
C GLN A 44 21.03 13.24 8.75
N PRO A 45 22.18 12.78 8.20
CA PRO A 45 23.20 12.09 8.96
C PRO A 45 23.62 12.87 10.22
N GLN A 46 23.58 12.16 11.36
CA GLN A 46 24.06 12.63 12.67
C GLN A 46 23.28 13.82 13.26
N VAL A 47 22.10 14.16 12.72
CA VAL A 47 21.30 15.30 13.21
C VAL A 47 20.57 14.99 14.52
N SER A 48 20.17 13.75 14.76
CA SER A 48 19.45 13.38 15.99
C SER A 48 19.59 11.89 16.32
N ALA A 49 19.10 11.50 17.50
CA ALA A 49 19.00 10.09 17.90
C ALA A 49 18.14 9.27 16.94
N VAL A 50 17.10 9.87 16.35
CA VAL A 50 16.22 9.25 15.34
C VAL A 50 17.00 8.85 14.09
N ASP A 51 17.81 9.75 13.55
CA ASP A 51 18.62 9.46 12.36
C ASP A 51 19.68 8.38 12.65
N LYS A 52 20.37 8.49 13.79
CA LYS A 52 21.34 7.50 14.24
C LYS A 52 20.72 6.10 14.35
N ALA A 53 19.58 5.99 15.04
CA ALA A 53 18.88 4.72 15.22
C ALA A 53 18.38 4.14 13.88
N PHE A 54 17.84 4.98 12.99
CA PHE A 54 17.43 4.53 11.66
C PHE A 54 18.61 3.96 10.86
N VAL A 55 19.74 4.69 10.81
CA VAL A 55 20.94 4.27 10.07
C VAL A 55 21.55 3.00 10.66
N GLN A 56 21.55 2.85 11.99
CA GLN A 56 22.13 1.69 12.68
C GLN A 56 21.26 0.43 12.62
N HIS A 57 19.93 0.57 12.67
CA HIS A 57 19.03 -0.56 12.84
C HIS A 57 18.10 -0.80 11.64
N SER A 58 17.40 0.24 11.18
CA SER A 58 16.38 0.07 10.13
C SER A 58 16.98 -0.01 8.73
N LEU A 59 17.95 0.84 8.40
CA LEU A 59 18.55 0.89 7.07
C LEU A 59 19.25 -0.41 6.65
N PRO A 60 20.01 -1.12 7.51
CA PRO A 60 20.60 -2.42 7.16
C PRO A 60 19.52 -3.46 6.82
N GLU A 61 18.43 -3.49 7.58
CA GLU A 61 17.31 -4.40 7.33
C GLU A 61 16.58 -4.07 6.02
N ILE A 62 16.37 -2.77 5.73
CA ILE A 62 15.82 -2.31 4.45
C ILE A 62 16.71 -2.76 3.29
N ARG A 63 18.03 -2.60 3.39
CA ARG A 63 18.98 -3.07 2.37
C ARG A 63 18.89 -4.57 2.17
N ARG A 64 18.84 -5.35 3.24
CA ARG A 64 18.69 -6.81 3.19
C ARG A 64 17.38 -7.24 2.52
N LEU A 65 16.26 -6.57 2.83
CA LEU A 65 14.98 -6.84 2.19
C LEU A 65 14.98 -6.47 0.70
N ALA A 66 15.52 -5.30 0.37
CA ALA A 66 15.60 -4.80 -0.99
C ALA A 66 16.48 -5.72 -1.86
N ASP A 67 17.63 -6.17 -1.35
CA ASP A 67 18.51 -7.14 -2.00
C ASP A 67 17.80 -8.46 -2.33
N LYS A 68 17.06 -9.02 -1.36
CA LYS A 68 16.22 -10.21 -1.57
C LYS A 68 15.17 -10.05 -2.67
N MET A 69 14.74 -8.82 -2.93
CA MET A 69 13.76 -8.48 -3.96
C MET A 69 14.41 -7.95 -5.24
N GLY A 70 15.75 -7.91 -5.29
CA GLY A 70 16.55 -7.32 -6.37
C GLY A 70 16.31 -5.83 -6.60
N VAL A 71 15.93 -5.08 -5.56
CA VAL A 71 15.72 -3.63 -5.59
C VAL A 71 16.99 -2.93 -5.13
N SER A 72 17.53 -2.00 -5.93
CA SER A 72 18.70 -1.23 -5.50
C SER A 72 18.33 -0.22 -4.41
N VAL A 73 19.25 0.08 -3.49
CA VAL A 73 19.04 1.08 -2.42
C VAL A 73 20.06 2.20 -2.53
N HIS A 74 19.57 3.41 -2.67
CA HIS A 74 20.34 4.64 -2.73
C HIS A 74 20.03 5.49 -1.50
N VAL A 75 21.06 6.02 -0.84
CA VAL A 75 20.91 6.82 0.38
C VAL A 75 21.41 8.24 0.12
N LEU A 76 20.55 9.23 0.35
CA LEU A 76 20.83 10.64 0.07
C LEU A 76 20.68 11.49 1.33
N ASP A 77 21.58 12.45 1.52
CA ASP A 77 21.46 13.46 2.57
C ASP A 77 20.53 14.59 2.10
N ALA A 78 19.35 14.69 2.72
CA ALA A 78 18.34 15.67 2.34
C ALA A 78 18.81 17.13 2.50
N ARG A 79 19.82 17.38 3.34
CA ARG A 79 20.38 18.73 3.57
C ARG A 79 21.18 19.23 2.37
N LYS A 80 21.72 18.33 1.54
CA LYS A 80 22.45 18.67 0.31
C LYS A 80 21.52 19.02 -0.87
N GLY A 81 20.22 18.93 -0.63
CA GLY A 81 19.16 19.26 -1.56
C GLY A 81 18.29 18.04 -1.85
N ALA A 82 16.97 18.26 -1.78
CA ALA A 82 15.98 17.22 -2.05
C ALA A 82 14.73 17.83 -2.71
N PRO A 83 13.93 17.02 -3.43
CA PRO A 83 12.64 17.42 -3.96
C PRO A 83 11.71 18.00 -2.90
N ALA A 84 10.78 18.86 -3.32
CA ALA A 84 9.91 19.60 -2.40
C ALA A 84 9.04 18.66 -1.54
N GLN A 85 8.62 17.53 -2.09
CA GLN A 85 7.85 16.49 -1.39
C GLN A 85 8.67 15.69 -0.37
N VAL A 86 10.00 15.79 -0.38
CA VAL A 86 10.86 15.24 0.68
C VAL A 86 10.92 16.27 1.81
N ALA A 87 9.98 16.13 2.74
CA ALA A 87 9.76 17.09 3.82
C ALA A 87 10.30 16.64 5.18
N LEU A 88 10.55 15.34 5.37
CA LEU A 88 11.13 14.75 6.58
C LEU A 88 12.14 13.65 6.24
N THR A 89 12.87 13.18 7.26
CA THR A 89 13.73 12.00 7.24
C THR A 89 13.57 11.16 8.50
N PRO A 90 13.75 9.83 8.46
CA PRO A 90 13.97 9.04 7.26
C PRO A 90 12.73 9.04 6.34
N LEU A 91 12.96 9.09 5.04
CA LEU A 91 11.90 8.97 4.03
C LEU A 91 12.33 7.98 2.95
N ILE A 92 11.51 6.96 2.73
CA ILE A 92 11.77 5.90 1.74
C ILE A 92 10.86 6.15 0.55
N VAL A 93 11.45 6.22 -0.64
CA VAL A 93 10.73 6.36 -1.90
C VAL A 93 11.04 5.16 -2.77
N PHE A 94 10.00 4.49 -3.26
CA PHE A 94 10.13 3.51 -4.32
C PHE A 94 9.98 4.21 -5.68
N GLN A 95 10.81 3.84 -6.64
CA GLN A 95 10.78 4.39 -8.00
C GLN A 95 11.05 3.31 -9.04
N ASN A 96 10.28 3.33 -10.13
CA ASN A 96 10.51 2.53 -11.33
C ASN A 96 9.99 3.28 -12.57
N TYR A 97 9.95 2.65 -13.75
CA TYR A 97 9.50 3.35 -14.97
C TYR A 97 8.03 3.82 -14.91
N ARG A 98 7.22 3.22 -14.04
CA ARG A 98 5.80 3.53 -13.89
C ARG A 98 5.59 4.80 -13.07
N GLY A 99 6.46 5.08 -12.11
CA GLY A 99 6.34 6.26 -11.26
C GLY A 99 7.07 6.13 -9.93
N ARG A 100 6.57 6.87 -8.93
CA ARG A 100 7.12 6.94 -7.57
C ARG A 100 6.04 6.72 -6.52
N SER A 101 6.43 6.12 -5.41
CA SER A 101 5.59 5.97 -4.21
C SER A 101 6.41 6.32 -2.98
N VAL A 102 5.79 6.94 -1.98
CA VAL A 102 6.41 7.32 -0.71
C VAL A 102 5.91 6.38 0.39
N TYR A 103 6.84 5.79 1.14
CA TYR A 103 6.49 4.92 2.25
C TYR A 103 5.85 5.72 3.40
N GLN A 104 4.64 5.33 3.79
CA GLN A 104 3.90 5.87 4.92
C GLN A 104 3.59 4.74 5.93
N GLY A 105 4.59 4.42 6.74
CA GLY A 105 4.51 3.45 7.82
C GLY A 105 5.68 3.62 8.79
N ARG A 106 5.68 2.83 9.87
CA ARG A 106 6.82 2.78 10.77
C ARG A 106 8.02 2.12 10.07
N THR A 107 9.20 2.72 10.18
CA THR A 107 10.43 2.16 9.60
C THR A 107 10.93 0.92 10.36
N THR A 108 10.37 0.67 11.54
CA THR A 108 10.61 -0.50 12.40
C THR A 108 9.73 -1.70 12.03
N THR A 109 8.97 -1.66 10.93
CA THR A 109 8.09 -2.75 10.48
C THR A 109 8.55 -3.33 9.13
N PRO A 110 9.55 -4.24 9.13
CA PRO A 110 10.13 -4.85 7.92
C PRO A 110 9.11 -5.43 6.94
N ALA A 111 8.09 -6.13 7.45
CA ALA A 111 7.04 -6.73 6.63
C ALA A 111 6.23 -5.68 5.83
N ARG A 112 6.01 -4.50 6.43
CA ARG A 112 5.25 -3.40 5.80
C ARG A 112 6.08 -2.73 4.72
N ILE A 113 7.39 -2.59 4.94
CA ILE A 113 8.33 -2.10 3.92
C ILE A 113 8.41 -3.09 2.74
N ARG A 114 8.45 -4.39 3.01
CA ARG A 114 8.39 -5.44 1.97
C ARG A 114 7.10 -5.33 1.15
N ASN A 115 5.94 -5.23 1.81
CA ASN A 115 4.66 -5.06 1.13
C ASN A 115 4.64 -3.77 0.30
N PHE A 116 5.13 -2.65 0.83
CA PHE A 116 5.24 -1.39 0.11
C PHE A 116 6.07 -1.49 -1.17
N MET A 117 7.25 -2.13 -1.14
CA MET A 117 8.05 -2.37 -2.35
C MET A 117 7.28 -3.22 -3.35
N ARG A 118 6.61 -4.27 -2.87
CA ARG A 118 5.89 -5.23 -3.70
C ARG A 118 4.68 -4.59 -4.39
N THR A 119 3.89 -3.79 -3.70
CA THR A 119 2.72 -3.10 -4.29
C THR A 119 3.13 -1.93 -5.19
N SER A 120 4.09 -1.11 -4.74
CA SER A 120 4.55 0.07 -5.50
C SER A 120 5.26 -0.28 -6.81
N ARG A 121 5.82 -1.50 -6.93
CA ARG A 121 6.41 -2.03 -8.17
C ARG A 121 5.39 -2.06 -9.32
N PHE A 122 4.12 -2.29 -9.04
CA PHE A 122 3.10 -2.47 -10.08
C PHE A 122 2.18 -1.26 -10.21
N VAL A 123 1.86 -0.61 -9.09
CA VAL A 123 0.96 0.54 -9.06
C VAL A 123 1.59 1.68 -8.27
N PRO A 124 2.08 2.74 -8.94
CA PRO A 124 2.59 3.93 -8.25
C PRO A 124 1.47 4.72 -7.58
N GLN A 125 1.81 5.51 -6.57
CA GLN A 125 0.84 6.36 -5.88
C GLN A 125 0.36 7.53 -6.76
N GLY A 126 -0.90 7.92 -6.57
CA GLY A 126 -1.48 9.15 -7.11
C GLY A 126 -0.89 10.40 -6.47
N GLN A 127 -1.13 11.55 -7.12
CA GLN A 127 -0.52 12.84 -6.76
C GLN A 127 -1.45 13.75 -5.97
N GLU A 128 -2.69 13.32 -5.75
CA GLU A 128 -3.71 14.04 -5.01
C GLU A 128 -3.26 14.30 -3.57
N LEU A 129 -3.51 15.51 -3.08
CA LEU A 129 -3.19 15.93 -1.72
C LEU A 129 -4.29 15.54 -0.75
N ASN A 130 -3.91 15.29 0.51
CA ASN A 130 -4.89 15.05 1.57
C ASN A 130 -5.39 16.37 2.14
N ARG A 131 -6.50 16.87 1.59
CA ARG A 131 -7.18 18.06 2.09
C ARG A 131 -7.99 17.72 3.34
N ARG A 132 -7.77 18.49 4.40
CA ARG A 132 -8.45 18.38 5.70
C ARG A 132 -9.03 19.73 6.07
N GLU A 133 -10.17 19.71 6.74
CA GLU A 133 -10.86 20.91 7.23
C GLU A 133 -10.83 20.96 8.76
N ASN A 134 -10.82 22.16 9.32
CA ASN A 134 -10.86 22.44 10.76
C ASN A 134 -9.85 21.59 11.55
N ILE A 135 -8.60 21.60 11.09
CA ILE A 135 -7.55 20.69 11.54
C ILE A 135 -6.41 21.45 12.23
N PRO A 136 -6.02 21.07 13.46
CA PRO A 136 -4.78 21.53 14.06
C PRO A 136 -3.57 21.06 13.25
N VAL A 137 -2.69 22.02 12.92
CA VAL A 137 -1.45 21.78 12.18
C VAL A 137 -0.27 22.42 12.90
N TRP A 138 0.79 21.64 13.09
CA TRP A 138 2.10 22.10 13.55
C TRP A 138 3.09 22.04 12.38
N SER A 139 3.52 23.20 11.91
CA SER A 139 4.53 23.31 10.85
C SER A 139 5.93 23.22 11.44
N ARG A 140 6.75 22.30 10.95
CA ARG A 140 8.14 22.13 11.41
C ARG A 140 9.02 21.82 10.21
N GLY A 141 9.98 22.71 9.92
CA GLY A 141 10.79 22.61 8.71
C GLY A 141 9.90 22.63 7.46
N ARG A 142 10.12 21.69 6.55
CA ARG A 142 9.27 21.46 5.36
C ARG A 142 8.05 20.59 5.64
N SER A 143 8.02 19.85 6.75
CA SER A 143 6.95 18.91 7.10
C SER A 143 5.88 19.55 7.96
N ARG A 144 4.72 18.91 8.02
CA ARG A 144 3.62 19.24 8.91
C ARG A 144 3.25 18.03 9.76
N VAL A 145 2.91 18.31 11.01
CA VAL A 145 2.17 17.39 11.86
C VAL A 145 0.72 17.87 11.91
N TRP A 146 -0.24 16.96 11.78
CA TRP A 146 -1.66 17.28 11.86
C TRP A 146 -2.33 16.43 12.94
N ALA A 147 -3.37 16.95 13.57
CA ALA A 147 -3.98 16.27 14.71
C ALA A 147 -5.51 16.34 14.69
N PRO A 148 -6.22 15.33 14.14
CA PRO A 148 -7.66 15.25 14.23
C PRO A 148 -8.10 15.20 15.69
N LEU A 149 -9.08 16.02 16.03
CA LEU A 149 -9.60 16.12 17.38
C LEU A 149 -10.96 15.42 17.45
N LYS A 150 -11.13 14.54 18.42
CA LYS A 150 -12.41 13.89 18.70
C LYS A 150 -12.78 14.07 20.16
N VAL A 151 -13.98 14.59 20.42
CA VAL A 151 -14.52 14.72 21.77
C VAL A 151 -15.69 13.73 21.88
N ALA A 152 -15.52 12.70 22.71
CA ALA A 152 -16.58 11.73 22.95
C ALA A 152 -17.73 12.36 23.74
N PRO A 153 -18.96 11.82 23.63
CA PRO A 153 -20.07 12.22 24.48
C PRO A 153 -19.70 12.09 25.97
N VAL A 154 -20.18 13.03 26.79
CA VAL A 154 -20.04 12.93 28.25
C VAL A 154 -20.79 11.69 28.72
N SER A 155 -20.10 10.83 29.45
CA SER A 155 -20.67 9.62 30.05
C SER A 155 -20.82 9.79 31.57
N GLY A 156 -21.57 8.90 32.23
CA GLY A 156 -21.84 9.00 33.68
C GLY A 156 -23.06 9.88 34.02
N ALA A 157 -22.97 10.65 35.10
CA ALA A 157 -24.03 11.50 35.65
C ALA A 157 -24.17 12.83 34.88
N ARG A 158 -24.57 12.74 33.61
CA ARG A 158 -24.75 13.90 32.72
C ARG A 158 -25.68 14.96 33.32
N PRO A 159 -25.39 16.26 33.15
CA PRO A 159 -26.34 17.33 33.45
C PRO A 159 -27.64 17.17 32.66
N ALA A 160 -28.77 17.57 33.24
CA ALA A 160 -30.08 17.43 32.60
C ALA A 160 -30.22 18.26 31.31
N ASP A 161 -29.48 19.36 31.20
CA ASP A 161 -29.44 20.29 30.07
C ASP A 161 -28.28 19.99 29.09
N TYR A 162 -27.64 18.83 29.17
CA TYR A 162 -26.51 18.48 28.33
C TYR A 162 -26.87 18.41 26.84
N ASN A 163 -26.28 19.32 26.05
CA ASN A 163 -26.27 19.27 24.59
C ASN A 163 -24.87 18.88 24.08
N HIS A 164 -24.78 17.76 23.36
CA HIS A 164 -23.50 17.24 22.88
C HIS A 164 -22.79 18.19 21.92
N GLU A 165 -23.49 18.73 20.93
CA GLU A 165 -22.90 19.60 19.90
C GLU A 165 -22.36 20.90 20.51
N ALA A 166 -23.15 21.53 21.38
CA ALA A 166 -22.73 22.74 22.09
C ALA A 166 -21.51 22.48 22.98
N PHE A 167 -21.51 21.35 23.71
CA PHE A 167 -20.38 20.94 24.54
C PHE A 167 -19.12 20.70 23.70
N VAL A 168 -19.21 19.98 22.59
CA VAL A 168 -18.07 19.71 21.70
C VAL A 168 -17.52 21.02 21.12
N ALA A 169 -18.38 21.92 20.65
CA ALA A 169 -17.97 23.21 20.12
C ALA A 169 -17.23 24.06 21.17
N GLN A 170 -17.68 24.04 22.42
CA GLN A 170 -17.00 24.74 23.52
C GLN A 170 -15.69 24.05 23.90
N ALA A 171 -15.68 22.72 24.04
CA ALA A 171 -14.49 21.93 24.35
C ALA A 171 -13.38 22.17 23.32
N LEU A 172 -13.70 22.16 22.03
CA LEU A 172 -12.72 22.35 20.96
C LEU A 172 -12.07 23.75 20.98
N LYS A 173 -12.79 24.80 21.44
CA LYS A 173 -12.20 26.13 21.65
C LYS A 173 -11.11 26.10 22.73
N HIS A 174 -11.35 25.38 23.82
CA HIS A 174 -10.39 25.24 24.91
C HIS A 174 -9.23 24.32 24.55
N VAL A 175 -9.49 23.23 23.80
CA VAL A 175 -8.44 22.39 23.23
C VAL A 175 -7.46 23.21 22.39
N ALA A 176 -7.98 24.07 21.51
CA ALA A 176 -7.15 24.95 20.69
C ALA A 176 -6.31 25.93 21.54
N GLY A 177 -6.86 26.43 22.65
CA GLY A 177 -6.15 27.32 23.58
C GLY A 177 -5.04 26.66 24.39
N GLY A 178 -5.07 25.33 24.57
CA GLY A 178 -4.03 24.58 25.26
C GLY A 178 -2.82 24.20 24.39
N PHE A 179 -2.89 24.37 23.07
CA PHE A 179 -1.77 24.07 22.18
C PHE A 179 -0.71 25.17 22.16
N SER A 180 0.56 24.77 22.25
CA SER A 180 1.71 25.66 22.10
C SER A 180 2.24 25.72 20.67
N GLU A 181 2.17 24.61 19.93
CA GLU A 181 2.73 24.45 18.58
C GLU A 181 1.66 24.31 17.50
N PHE A 182 0.63 23.49 17.76
CA PHE A 182 -0.48 23.31 16.84
C PHE A 182 -1.28 24.61 16.69
N ARG A 183 -1.68 24.90 15.45
CA ARG A 183 -2.59 25.98 15.11
C ARG A 183 -3.76 25.41 14.34
N LEU A 184 -4.98 25.72 14.77
CA LEU A 184 -6.18 25.32 14.05
C LEU A 184 -6.22 26.03 12.69
N GLN A 185 -6.36 25.26 11.62
CA GLN A 185 -6.53 25.77 10.26
C GLN A 185 -7.91 25.38 9.75
N GLU A 186 -8.58 26.31 9.09
CA GLU A 186 -9.87 26.05 8.42
C GLU A 186 -9.71 24.97 7.35
N SER A 187 -8.62 25.00 6.60
CA SER A 187 -8.26 23.99 5.61
C SER A 187 -6.74 23.82 5.54
N ALA A 188 -6.28 22.58 5.43
CA ALA A 188 -4.87 22.25 5.22
C ALA A 188 -4.72 21.18 4.13
N GLU A 189 -3.76 21.39 3.24
CA GLU A 189 -3.33 20.40 2.26
C GLU A 189 -2.09 19.67 2.80
N LEU A 190 -2.20 18.35 2.93
CA LEU A 190 -1.17 17.51 3.51
C LEU A 190 -0.53 16.62 2.43
N ASN A 191 0.80 16.56 2.45
CA ASN A 191 1.62 15.74 1.57
C ASN A 191 1.90 14.35 2.19
N ARG A 192 2.46 13.44 1.38
CA ARG A 192 2.86 12.09 1.82
C ARG A 192 3.91 12.06 2.94
N ALA A 193 4.68 13.14 3.04
CA ALA A 193 5.70 13.32 4.06
C ALA A 193 5.15 13.97 5.35
N ASP A 194 3.88 14.32 5.43
CA ASP A 194 3.27 14.83 6.67
C ASP A 194 2.84 13.68 7.58
N ARG A 195 2.66 13.96 8.89
CA ARG A 195 2.39 12.94 9.92
C ARG A 195 1.18 13.30 10.78
N GLY A 196 0.27 12.35 10.95
CA GLY A 196 -0.95 12.50 11.72
C GLY A 196 -0.87 11.83 13.10
N PHE A 197 -1.43 12.51 14.11
CA PHE A 197 -1.68 11.96 15.43
C PHE A 197 -3.11 12.28 15.86
N TYR A 198 -3.95 11.27 16.03
CA TYR A 198 -5.35 11.46 16.43
C TYR A 198 -5.41 11.71 17.93
N VAL A 199 -6.15 12.74 18.35
CA VAL A 199 -6.28 13.12 19.75
C VAL A 199 -7.73 13.01 20.17
N ASP A 200 -8.00 12.02 21.01
CA ASP A 200 -9.32 11.70 21.52
C ASP A 200 -9.47 12.19 22.97
N PHE A 201 -10.58 12.84 23.26
CA PHE A 201 -10.96 13.32 24.59
C PHE A 201 -12.18 12.56 25.07
N ASN A 202 -12.06 11.87 26.19
CA ASN A 202 -13.08 10.98 26.73
C ASN A 202 -13.52 11.46 28.12
N PRO A 203 -14.60 12.26 28.19
CA PRO A 203 -15.13 12.76 29.45
C PRO A 203 -16.09 11.77 30.13
N TRP A 204 -15.89 11.54 31.44
CA TRP A 204 -16.82 10.85 32.32
C TRP A 204 -17.10 11.70 33.57
N LEU A 205 -18.36 11.97 33.86
CA LEU A 205 -18.80 12.79 34.98
C LEU A 205 -19.38 11.90 36.09
N SER A 206 -18.85 12.01 37.30
CA SER A 206 -19.41 11.36 38.49
C SER A 206 -20.58 12.14 39.06
N GLY A 207 -21.38 11.47 39.91
CA GLY A 207 -22.57 12.06 40.56
C GLY A 207 -22.27 13.20 41.55
N ASP A 208 -21.03 13.33 42.03
CA ASP A 208 -20.58 14.43 42.89
C ASP A 208 -20.12 15.67 42.10
N GLY A 209 -20.21 15.64 40.77
CA GLY A 209 -19.77 16.73 39.89
C GLY A 209 -18.28 16.69 39.51
N THR A 210 -17.54 15.63 39.83
CA THR A 210 -16.15 15.45 39.37
C THR A 210 -16.08 14.98 37.91
N LEU A 211 -15.42 15.76 37.05
CA LEU A 211 -15.09 15.39 35.69
C LEU A 211 -13.76 14.63 35.64
N TYR A 212 -13.81 13.45 35.06
CA TYR A 212 -12.67 12.63 34.71
C TYR A 212 -12.50 12.69 33.19
N LEU A 213 -11.51 13.46 32.74
CA LEU A 213 -11.20 13.64 31.33
C LEU A 213 -9.97 12.82 30.96
N THR A 214 -10.11 11.86 30.06
CA THR A 214 -8.99 11.10 29.51
C THR A 214 -8.64 11.61 28.12
N VAL A 215 -7.42 12.13 27.94
CA VAL A 215 -6.83 12.38 26.62
C VAL A 215 -6.08 11.15 26.17
N VAL A 216 -6.28 10.76 24.91
CA VAL A 216 -5.65 9.61 24.28
C VAL A 216 -5.08 10.05 22.94
N VAL A 217 -3.84 9.68 22.65
CA VAL A 217 -3.20 9.96 21.36
C VAL A 217 -2.95 8.65 20.62
N PHE A 218 -3.33 8.60 19.35
CA PHE A 218 -3.06 7.49 18.44
C PHE A 218 -2.15 7.95 17.30
N SER A 219 -1.28 7.06 16.82
CA SER A 219 -0.50 7.31 15.61
C SER A 219 -1.34 7.03 14.37
N GLN A 220 -1.12 7.75 13.27
CA GLN A 220 -1.64 7.36 11.96
C GLN A 220 -1.21 5.98 11.46
N PHE A 221 -0.18 5.39 12.06
CA PHE A 221 0.28 4.05 11.71
C PHE A 221 -0.35 2.97 12.60
N ASP A 222 -0.99 3.33 13.71
CA ASP A 222 -1.73 2.42 14.60
C ASP A 222 -2.87 3.16 15.31
N CYS A 223 -4.09 2.99 14.78
CA CYS A 223 -5.31 3.58 15.33
C CYS A 223 -6.02 2.70 16.37
N LYS A 224 -5.44 1.54 16.74
CA LYS A 224 -6.00 0.63 17.75
C LYS A 224 -5.31 0.81 19.10
N ALA A 225 -3.98 0.83 19.10
CA ALA A 225 -3.20 0.96 20.32
C ALA A 225 -2.79 2.43 20.51
N PRO A 226 -3.18 3.08 21.63
CA PRO A 226 -2.76 4.43 21.87
C PRO A 226 -1.27 4.50 22.14
N VAL A 227 -0.63 5.54 21.62
CA VAL A 227 0.77 5.87 21.90
C VAL A 227 0.91 6.71 23.17
N PHE A 228 -0.19 7.26 23.67
CA PHE A 228 -0.26 7.99 24.94
C PHE A 228 -1.68 7.98 25.49
N SER A 229 -1.80 7.95 26.82
CA SER A 229 -3.07 8.17 27.52
C SER A 229 -2.80 8.83 28.86
N LYS A 230 -3.58 9.85 29.19
CA LYS A 230 -3.50 10.53 30.49
C LYS A 230 -4.88 10.94 30.96
N LYS A 231 -5.12 10.70 32.25
CA LYS A 231 -6.34 11.10 32.96
C LYS A 231 -6.08 12.43 33.68
N ILE A 232 -6.99 13.37 33.49
CA ILE A 232 -7.02 14.70 34.12
C ILE A 232 -8.34 14.81 34.86
N ILE A 233 -8.30 15.31 36.08
CA ILE A 233 -9.42 15.22 37.03
C ILE A 233 -9.66 16.60 37.62
N GLY A 234 -10.91 17.01 37.67
CA GLY A 234 -11.31 18.24 38.35
C GLY A 234 -12.82 18.45 38.34
N PRO A 235 -13.32 19.53 38.95
CA PRO A 235 -14.74 19.82 38.96
C PRO A 235 -15.30 20.06 37.55
N TRP A 236 -16.54 19.61 37.27
CA TRP A 236 -17.22 19.84 35.98
C TRP A 236 -17.25 21.30 35.55
N LYS A 237 -17.47 22.23 36.50
CA LYS A 237 -17.45 23.67 36.23
C LYS A 237 -16.13 24.18 35.65
N ASN A 238 -15.03 23.45 35.84
CA ASN A 238 -13.70 23.77 35.35
C ASN A 238 -13.35 22.98 34.07
N PHE A 239 -14.32 22.35 33.40
CA PHE A 239 -14.03 21.60 32.17
C PHE A 239 -13.24 22.40 31.12
N PRO A 240 -13.43 23.74 30.94
CA PRO A 240 -12.59 24.52 30.03
C PRO A 240 -11.09 24.33 30.28
N ASP A 241 -10.64 24.49 31.52
CA ASP A 241 -9.24 24.38 31.89
C ASP A 241 -8.74 22.94 31.78
N LEU A 242 -9.59 21.96 32.11
CA LEU A 242 -9.25 20.55 31.99
C LEU A 242 -8.99 20.16 30.53
N PHE A 243 -9.79 20.67 29.58
CA PHE A 243 -9.57 20.44 28.15
C PHE A 243 -8.31 21.13 27.62
N SER A 244 -8.00 22.35 28.08
CA SER A 244 -6.74 23.04 27.75
C SER A 244 -5.52 22.26 28.28
N GLN A 245 -5.57 21.76 29.52
CA GLN A 245 -4.50 20.93 30.09
C GLN A 245 -4.36 19.59 29.37
N ALA A 246 -5.48 19.00 28.96
CA ALA A 246 -5.52 17.75 28.21
C ALA A 246 -4.89 17.90 26.83
N SER A 247 -5.19 18.97 26.11
CA SER A 247 -4.60 19.21 24.80
C SER A 247 -3.11 19.52 24.87
N ALA A 248 -2.67 20.30 25.87
CA ALA A 248 -1.25 20.52 26.15
C ALA A 248 -0.50 19.20 26.40
N ALA A 249 -1.06 18.33 27.26
CA ALA A 249 -0.48 17.02 27.54
C ALA A 249 -0.42 16.11 26.30
N GLY A 250 -1.45 16.15 25.45
CA GLY A 250 -1.47 15.42 24.18
C GLY A 250 -0.41 15.92 23.20
N GLU A 251 -0.25 17.24 23.06
CA GLU A 251 0.78 17.84 22.20
C GLU A 251 2.19 17.51 22.69
N ASP A 252 2.44 17.57 24.00
CA ASP A 252 3.74 17.20 24.57
C ASP A 252 4.06 15.72 24.35
N ALA A 253 3.06 14.84 24.43
CA ALA A 253 3.24 13.44 24.04
C ALA A 253 3.63 13.30 22.56
N VAL A 254 2.98 14.03 21.66
CA VAL A 254 3.34 14.04 20.23
C VAL A 254 4.80 14.49 20.03
N LYS A 255 5.24 15.55 20.72
CA LYS A 255 6.65 16.01 20.68
C LYS A 255 7.62 14.90 21.09
N GLN A 256 7.31 14.17 22.17
CA GLN A 256 8.13 13.08 22.69
C GLN A 256 8.18 11.91 21.70
N ILE A 257 7.04 11.47 21.19
CA ILE A 257 6.93 10.32 20.27
C ILE A 257 7.69 10.58 18.96
N ILE A 258 7.59 11.79 18.40
CA ILE A 258 8.31 12.18 17.18
C ILE A 258 9.83 12.19 17.38
N ALA A 259 10.29 12.45 18.61
CA ALA A 259 11.71 12.46 18.96
C ALA A 259 12.23 11.08 19.42
N ASP A 260 11.34 10.13 19.73
CA ASP A 260 11.71 8.82 20.24
C ASP A 260 12.12 7.84 19.12
N PRO A 261 13.40 7.44 19.01
CA PRO A 261 13.85 6.50 18.00
C PRO A 261 13.19 5.10 18.12
N ALA A 262 12.68 4.72 19.30
CA ALA A 262 12.07 3.42 19.52
C ALA A 262 10.60 3.34 19.07
N SER A 263 9.92 4.47 18.95
CA SER A 263 8.47 4.52 18.63
C SER A 263 8.15 4.00 17.22
N GLY A 264 9.09 4.15 16.27
CA GLY A 264 8.87 3.95 14.84
C GLY A 264 8.04 5.05 14.18
N ASP A 265 7.49 5.98 14.95
CA ASP A 265 6.74 7.16 14.51
C ASP A 265 7.65 8.40 14.35
N SER A 266 8.90 8.29 14.79
CA SER A 266 9.85 9.38 14.84
C SER A 266 10.38 9.81 13.48
N PHE A 267 10.67 11.11 13.38
CA PHE A 267 11.25 11.73 12.19
C PHE A 267 11.93 13.06 12.51
N ASN A 268 12.82 13.48 11.62
CA ASN A 268 13.43 14.79 11.57
C ASN A 268 12.87 15.56 10.38
N PRO A 269 12.28 16.73 10.58
CA PRO A 269 11.94 17.61 9.47
C PRO A 269 13.16 17.99 8.64
N VAL A 270 13.00 18.10 7.33
CA VAL A 270 14.00 18.75 6.48
C VAL A 270 13.90 20.26 6.72
N PRO A 271 15.02 20.98 6.96
CA PRO A 271 15.01 22.43 7.14
C PRO A 271 14.39 23.19 5.96
N THR A 272 13.72 24.31 6.24
CA THR A 272 13.13 25.17 5.20
C THR A 272 14.16 25.75 4.25
N ASN A 273 15.37 26.04 4.77
CA ASN A 273 16.51 26.58 4.02
C ASN A 273 17.35 25.52 3.29
N ALA A 274 17.07 24.22 3.45
CA ALA A 274 17.74 23.20 2.64
C ALA A 274 17.49 23.50 1.15
N PRO A 275 18.41 23.17 0.22
CA PRO A 275 18.19 23.40 -1.20
C PRO A 275 16.98 22.59 -1.73
N ARG A 276 16.18 23.19 -2.60
CA ARG A 276 15.11 22.48 -3.32
C ARG A 276 15.65 22.05 -4.68
N LYS A 277 15.78 20.74 -4.88
CA LYS A 277 16.30 20.16 -6.13
C LYS A 277 15.26 19.24 -6.74
N THR A 278 15.11 19.22 -8.05
CA THR A 278 14.24 18.24 -8.72
C THR A 278 14.83 16.83 -8.64
N TRP A 279 14.05 15.81 -9.00
CA TRP A 279 14.52 14.44 -9.07
C TRP A 279 15.70 14.26 -10.03
N GLU A 280 15.66 14.96 -11.16
CA GLU A 280 16.71 14.97 -12.19
C GLU A 280 18.00 15.56 -11.61
N GLN A 281 17.90 16.69 -10.90
CA GLN A 281 19.05 17.38 -10.30
C GLN A 281 19.73 16.59 -9.19
N ILE A 282 19.04 15.64 -8.56
CA ILE A 282 19.63 14.72 -7.57
C ILE A 282 20.06 13.38 -8.17
N GLY A 283 19.95 13.21 -9.49
CA GLY A 283 20.42 12.02 -10.21
C GLY A 283 19.42 10.86 -10.26
N PHE A 284 18.13 11.11 -10.01
CA PHE A 284 17.09 10.08 -9.99
C PHE A 284 15.87 10.42 -10.88
N PRO A 285 16.05 10.73 -12.19
CA PRO A 285 14.93 10.81 -13.12
C PRO A 285 14.16 9.48 -13.18
N LEU A 286 12.90 9.48 -13.62
CA LEU A 286 12.20 8.22 -13.87
C LEU A 286 12.96 7.42 -14.94
N PRO A 287 13.25 6.13 -14.71
CA PRO A 287 13.87 5.31 -15.74
C PRO A 287 12.92 5.13 -16.93
N PRO A 288 13.44 4.94 -18.15
CA PRO A 288 12.60 4.69 -19.32
C PRO A 288 11.87 3.35 -19.18
N ALA A 289 10.69 3.25 -19.79
CA ALA A 289 9.98 1.98 -19.87
C ALA A 289 10.84 0.91 -20.57
N PRO A 290 10.86 -0.33 -20.07
CA PRO A 290 11.61 -1.41 -20.69
C PRO A 290 11.13 -1.59 -22.14
N LYS A 291 12.07 -1.80 -23.06
CA LYS A 291 11.74 -2.13 -24.45
C LYS A 291 11.00 -3.47 -24.46
N VAL A 292 9.72 -3.44 -24.82
CA VAL A 292 8.92 -4.65 -25.01
C VAL A 292 9.54 -5.43 -26.18
N LYS A 293 10.25 -6.52 -25.89
CA LYS A 293 10.59 -7.50 -26.90
C LYS A 293 9.39 -8.43 -27.02
N THR A 294 8.44 -8.09 -27.88
CA THR A 294 7.44 -9.04 -28.34
C THR A 294 8.19 -10.01 -29.25
N ALA A 295 8.74 -11.08 -28.67
CA ALA A 295 9.12 -12.22 -29.47
C ALA A 295 7.81 -12.85 -29.94
N GLY A 296 7.41 -12.57 -31.17
CA GLY A 296 6.39 -13.34 -31.87
C GLY A 296 6.97 -14.73 -32.13
N VAL A 297 7.04 -15.56 -31.10
CA VAL A 297 7.30 -16.98 -31.27
C VAL A 297 5.96 -17.58 -31.64
N ASP A 298 5.89 -18.17 -32.84
CA ASP A 298 4.72 -18.92 -33.27
C ASP A 298 4.65 -20.19 -32.42
N ILE A 299 3.85 -20.15 -31.35
CA ILE A 299 3.71 -21.24 -30.39
C ILE A 299 2.59 -22.15 -30.89
N SER A 300 2.94 -23.37 -31.30
CA SER A 300 2.01 -24.38 -31.81
C SER A 300 1.42 -25.30 -30.74
N ALA A 301 1.71 -25.06 -29.46
CA ALA A 301 1.14 -25.84 -28.36
C ALA A 301 -0.39 -25.72 -28.34
N GLU A 302 -1.09 -26.78 -27.92
CA GLU A 302 -2.52 -26.68 -27.69
C GLU A 302 -2.81 -25.71 -26.53
N ILE A 303 -3.92 -24.97 -26.63
CA ILE A 303 -4.41 -24.12 -25.55
C ILE A 303 -5.39 -24.95 -24.71
N PRO A 304 -5.05 -25.24 -23.43
CA PRO A 304 -5.93 -25.97 -22.52
C PRO A 304 -7.30 -25.32 -22.40
N GLN A 305 -8.31 -26.14 -22.17
CA GLN A 305 -9.68 -25.67 -21.94
C GLN A 305 -9.94 -25.33 -20.47
N ASN A 306 -9.35 -26.10 -19.55
CA ASN A 306 -9.61 -26.03 -18.12
C ASN A 306 -8.38 -25.51 -17.39
N TRP A 307 -8.59 -24.45 -16.62
CA TRP A 307 -7.55 -23.73 -15.94
C TRP A 307 -7.86 -23.63 -14.45
N VAL A 308 -6.82 -23.74 -13.63
CA VAL A 308 -6.88 -23.56 -12.18
C VAL A 308 -5.93 -22.45 -11.75
N LEU A 309 -6.39 -21.62 -10.81
CA LEU A 309 -5.62 -20.52 -10.26
C LEU A 309 -4.34 -21.02 -9.57
N THR A 310 -3.25 -20.29 -9.77
CA THR A 310 -1.97 -20.53 -9.10
C THR A 310 -1.59 -19.36 -8.22
N ASP A 311 -0.84 -19.65 -7.16
CA ASP A 311 -0.26 -18.62 -6.30
C ASP A 311 0.74 -17.76 -7.08
N SER A 312 0.74 -16.45 -6.79
CA SER A 312 1.73 -15.53 -7.34
C SER A 312 3.10 -15.77 -6.73
N GLY A 313 4.14 -15.86 -7.56
CA GLY A 313 5.52 -15.90 -7.08
C GLY A 313 5.95 -14.59 -6.41
N PRO A 314 7.08 -14.59 -5.67
CA PRO A 314 7.61 -13.39 -5.02
C PRO A 314 7.90 -12.21 -5.97
N ASP A 315 8.29 -12.53 -7.21
CA ASP A 315 8.64 -11.56 -8.26
C ASP A 315 7.45 -11.21 -9.18
N ASP A 316 6.36 -11.96 -9.10
CA ASP A 316 5.14 -11.70 -9.86
C ASP A 316 4.31 -10.58 -9.24
N PRO A 317 3.46 -9.90 -10.02
CA PRO A 317 2.44 -9.02 -9.47
C PRO A 317 1.63 -9.71 -8.37
N PRO A 318 1.19 -8.98 -7.34
CA PRO A 318 0.16 -9.49 -6.43
C PRO A 318 -1.05 -10.01 -7.21
N MET A 319 -1.49 -11.23 -6.88
CA MET A 319 -2.66 -11.87 -7.50
C MET A 319 -3.85 -10.92 -7.54
N ILE A 320 -4.10 -10.27 -6.39
CA ILE A 320 -5.01 -9.14 -6.27
C ILE A 320 -4.29 -8.09 -5.41
N LEU A 321 -4.07 -6.90 -5.97
CA LEU A 321 -3.67 -5.73 -5.20
C LEU A 321 -4.93 -4.92 -4.90
N PHE A 322 -5.12 -4.54 -3.64
CA PHE A 322 -6.20 -3.63 -3.24
C PHE A 322 -5.63 -2.36 -2.64
N ARG A 323 -6.30 -1.23 -2.89
CA ARG A 323 -5.90 0.08 -2.35
C ARG A 323 -7.07 1.04 -2.34
N PHE A 324 -7.02 2.01 -1.44
CA PHE A 324 -7.86 3.20 -1.60
C PHE A 324 -7.33 4.07 -2.76
N PRO A 325 -8.17 4.91 -3.40
CA PRO A 325 -7.70 5.98 -4.26
C PRO A 325 -6.80 6.97 -3.50
N ALA A 326 -5.94 7.68 -4.22
CA ALA A 326 -5.26 8.83 -3.66
C ALA A 326 -6.29 9.84 -3.11
N PRO A 327 -5.99 10.51 -2.00
CA PRO A 327 -4.71 10.58 -1.28
C PRO A 327 -4.51 9.46 -0.22
N LEU A 328 -5.33 8.39 -0.24
CA LEU A 328 -5.38 7.34 0.79
C LEU A 328 -4.76 6.01 0.32
N ASP A 329 -4.21 5.98 -0.88
CA ASP A 329 -3.50 4.86 -1.51
C ASP A 329 -2.22 4.40 -0.79
N ASN A 330 -1.88 4.97 0.37
CA ASN A 330 -0.97 4.35 1.33
C ASN A 330 -1.60 3.16 2.06
N TYR A 331 -2.93 3.14 2.18
CA TYR A 331 -3.70 1.99 2.62
C TYR A 331 -3.86 1.03 1.43
N ALA A 332 -2.78 0.29 1.18
CA ALA A 332 -2.70 -0.71 0.13
C ALA A 332 -2.24 -2.05 0.67
N GLY A 333 -2.69 -3.13 0.05
CA GLY A 333 -2.34 -4.48 0.41
C GLY A 333 -2.54 -5.45 -0.73
N GLU A 334 -2.38 -6.73 -0.43
CA GLU A 334 -2.49 -7.80 -1.40
C GLU A 334 -3.26 -9.00 -0.87
N VAL A 335 -3.80 -9.77 -1.81
CA VAL A 335 -4.22 -11.14 -1.60
C VAL A 335 -3.09 -12.08 -2.02
N LYS A 336 -2.63 -12.92 -1.09
CA LYS A 336 -1.48 -13.82 -1.25
C LYS A 336 -1.80 -15.05 -2.10
N SER A 337 -2.99 -15.61 -1.91
CA SER A 337 -3.43 -16.85 -2.55
C SER A 337 -4.94 -16.97 -2.56
N GLY A 338 -5.44 -17.87 -3.39
CA GLY A 338 -6.86 -18.15 -3.57
C GLY A 338 -7.07 -19.42 -4.35
N ARG A 339 -8.33 -19.77 -4.56
CA ARG A 339 -8.74 -20.84 -5.47
C ARG A 339 -9.57 -20.25 -6.59
N GLY A 340 -9.48 -20.83 -7.77
CA GLY A 340 -10.28 -20.39 -8.89
C GLY A 340 -10.19 -21.37 -10.03
N GLU A 341 -11.24 -21.40 -10.83
CA GLU A 341 -11.34 -22.22 -12.02
C GLU A 341 -11.79 -21.32 -13.16
N PHE A 342 -11.26 -21.57 -14.35
CA PHE A 342 -11.69 -20.92 -15.58
C PHE A 342 -11.73 -21.96 -16.69
N THR A 343 -12.88 -22.07 -17.34
CA THR A 343 -13.12 -23.02 -18.42
C THR A 343 -13.51 -22.25 -19.66
N LEU A 344 -12.71 -22.39 -20.72
CA LEU A 344 -13.03 -21.87 -22.04
C LEU A 344 -14.14 -22.70 -22.68
N SER A 345 -14.86 -22.09 -23.62
CA SER A 345 -15.75 -22.82 -24.51
C SER A 345 -14.94 -23.67 -25.51
N ASP A 346 -15.59 -24.66 -26.13
CA ASP A 346 -14.92 -25.63 -27.01
C ASP A 346 -14.24 -24.96 -28.21
N ASN A 347 -14.79 -23.85 -28.70
CA ASN A 347 -14.23 -23.04 -29.78
C ASN A 347 -13.09 -22.09 -29.32
N ARG A 348 -12.63 -22.22 -28.07
CA ARG A 348 -11.57 -21.41 -27.45
C ARG A 348 -11.84 -19.91 -27.49
N MET A 349 -13.10 -19.51 -27.63
CA MET A 349 -13.49 -18.12 -27.46
C MET A 349 -13.58 -17.76 -25.98
N VAL A 350 -13.24 -16.53 -25.66
CA VAL A 350 -13.52 -15.98 -24.33
C VAL A 350 -15.03 -15.90 -24.07
N GLY A 351 -15.80 -15.57 -25.11
CA GLY A 351 -17.25 -15.57 -25.05
C GLY A 351 -17.82 -16.93 -24.62
N GLY A 352 -18.61 -16.93 -23.55
CA GLY A 352 -19.20 -18.14 -23.00
C GLY A 352 -18.29 -18.95 -22.07
N ALA A 353 -17.08 -18.46 -21.76
CA ALA A 353 -16.26 -19.04 -20.70
C ALA A 353 -16.96 -18.97 -19.34
N ARG A 354 -16.62 -19.89 -18.44
CA ARG A 354 -17.18 -19.98 -17.08
C ARG A 354 -16.06 -20.02 -16.08
N GLY A 355 -16.32 -19.58 -14.85
CA GLY A 355 -15.31 -19.63 -13.82
C GLY A 355 -15.66 -18.88 -12.56
N TYR A 356 -14.78 -19.00 -11.58
CA TYR A 356 -14.88 -18.29 -10.32
C TYR A 356 -13.48 -18.03 -9.74
N VAL A 357 -13.42 -17.06 -8.84
CA VAL A 357 -12.28 -16.84 -7.95
C VAL A 357 -12.82 -16.73 -6.54
N GLU A 358 -12.17 -17.42 -5.60
CA GLU A 358 -12.53 -17.39 -4.19
C GLU A 358 -11.29 -17.27 -3.32
N ILE A 359 -11.36 -16.35 -2.36
CA ILE A 359 -10.29 -16.02 -1.44
C ILE A 359 -10.73 -16.36 -0.02
N ASP A 360 -9.93 -17.16 0.68
CA ASP A 360 -10.04 -17.28 2.14
C ASP A 360 -9.47 -16.02 2.80
N THR A 361 -10.37 -15.18 3.29
CA THR A 361 -10.06 -13.87 3.86
C THR A 361 -9.40 -13.95 5.24
N ARG A 362 -9.35 -15.13 5.88
CA ARG A 362 -8.80 -15.28 7.25
C ARG A 362 -7.28 -15.17 7.31
N GLY A 363 -6.58 -15.54 6.23
CA GLY A 363 -5.10 -15.58 6.22
C GLY A 363 -4.45 -15.05 4.94
N ASN A 364 -5.22 -14.88 3.86
CA ASN A 364 -4.65 -14.54 2.56
C ASN A 364 -4.66 -13.06 2.24
N ILE A 365 -5.15 -12.20 3.14
CA ILE A 365 -5.14 -10.74 2.96
C ILE A 365 -4.05 -10.14 3.84
N THR A 366 -3.25 -9.21 3.31
CA THR A 366 -2.25 -8.49 4.10
C THR A 366 -2.01 -7.07 3.60
N MET A 367 -1.71 -6.15 4.51
CA MET A 367 -1.11 -4.84 4.25
C MET A 367 0.36 -4.80 4.66
N GLY A 368 0.94 -5.94 5.03
CA GLY A 368 2.31 -6.08 5.53
C GLY A 368 2.48 -5.67 6.99
N ASP A 369 1.40 -5.43 7.72
CA ASP A 369 1.43 -5.00 9.12
C ASP A 369 0.47 -5.87 9.94
N PRO A 370 0.97 -6.69 10.88
CA PRO A 370 0.11 -7.63 11.62
C PRO A 370 -1.07 -6.97 12.34
N ARG A 371 -0.92 -5.74 12.83
CA ARG A 371 -2.01 -5.03 13.53
C ARG A 371 -3.08 -4.54 12.55
N LEU A 372 -2.67 -4.08 11.35
CA LEU A 372 -3.60 -3.74 10.29
C LEU A 372 -4.30 -5.00 9.75
N ASP A 373 -3.58 -6.09 9.57
CA ASP A 373 -4.13 -7.37 9.12
C ASP A 373 -5.18 -7.90 10.12
N GLU A 374 -4.90 -7.80 11.42
CA GLU A 374 -5.87 -8.10 12.48
C GLU A 374 -7.07 -7.12 12.46
N ALA A 375 -6.86 -5.84 12.16
CA ALA A 375 -7.96 -4.87 12.04
C ALA A 375 -8.90 -5.20 10.89
N ILE A 376 -8.34 -5.55 9.72
CA ILE A 376 -9.11 -5.91 8.51
C ILE A 376 -9.93 -7.18 8.74
N THR A 377 -9.39 -8.15 9.47
CA THR A 377 -10.08 -9.43 9.74
C THR A 377 -11.16 -9.32 10.83
N GLY A 378 -11.12 -8.26 11.64
CA GLY A 378 -12.06 -8.00 12.74
C GLY A 378 -13.51 -7.73 12.30
N SER A 379 -14.42 -7.74 13.28
CA SER A 379 -15.88 -7.66 13.07
C SER A 379 -16.36 -6.35 12.43
N MET A 380 -15.65 -5.24 12.68
CA MET A 380 -15.96 -3.94 12.07
C MET A 380 -15.65 -3.92 10.56
N MET A 381 -14.62 -4.67 10.15
CA MET A 381 -14.16 -4.74 8.76
C MET A 381 -14.72 -5.99 8.07
N LEU A 382 -13.91 -6.98 7.69
CA LEU A 382 -14.37 -8.15 6.92
C LEU A 382 -15.15 -9.18 7.75
N TYR A 383 -15.01 -9.16 9.08
CA TYR A 383 -15.60 -10.13 9.99
C TYR A 383 -15.36 -11.59 9.57
N THR A 384 -14.09 -11.93 9.31
CA THR A 384 -13.71 -13.18 8.64
C THR A 384 -14.03 -14.44 9.44
N LYS A 385 -14.17 -14.31 10.75
CA LYS A 385 -14.70 -15.40 11.62
C LYS A 385 -16.11 -15.83 11.21
N LYS A 386 -16.97 -14.88 10.83
CA LYS A 386 -18.35 -15.14 10.39
C LYS A 386 -18.45 -15.34 8.88
N PHE A 387 -17.67 -14.59 8.11
CA PHE A 387 -17.68 -14.61 6.65
C PHE A 387 -16.26 -14.92 6.13
N PRO A 388 -15.84 -16.20 6.09
CA PRO A 388 -14.44 -16.56 5.86
C PRO A 388 -14.01 -16.36 4.41
N ALA A 389 -14.94 -16.26 3.45
CA ALA A 389 -14.62 -16.20 2.03
C ALA A 389 -15.14 -14.92 1.37
N ALA A 390 -14.37 -14.44 0.40
CA ALA A 390 -14.82 -13.51 -0.64
C ALA A 390 -14.79 -14.24 -1.98
N ARG A 391 -15.82 -14.07 -2.81
CA ARG A 391 -15.99 -14.86 -4.05
C ARG A 391 -16.46 -13.96 -5.19
N PHE A 392 -15.94 -14.19 -6.38
CA PHE A 392 -16.47 -13.68 -7.63
C PHE A 392 -16.84 -14.86 -8.52
N GLU A 393 -18.06 -14.87 -9.04
CA GLU A 393 -18.56 -15.91 -9.94
C GLU A 393 -19.00 -15.31 -11.27
N ILE A 394 -18.46 -15.82 -12.37
CA ILE A 394 -18.77 -15.31 -13.72
C ILE A 394 -20.20 -15.74 -14.07
N GLN A 395 -21.07 -14.77 -14.28
CA GLN A 395 -22.41 -15.00 -14.82
C GLN A 395 -22.41 -14.90 -16.34
N LYS A 396 -21.64 -13.95 -16.88
CA LYS A 396 -21.53 -13.72 -18.31
C LYS A 396 -20.16 -13.12 -18.65
N ILE A 397 -19.61 -13.56 -19.77
CA ILE A 397 -18.38 -13.01 -20.31
C ILE A 397 -18.48 -12.90 -21.83
N SER A 398 -18.11 -11.74 -22.35
CA SER A 398 -18.07 -11.44 -23.77
C SER A 398 -16.66 -11.01 -24.17
N GLY A 399 -16.16 -11.55 -25.28
CA GLY A 399 -14.88 -11.16 -25.90
C GLY A 399 -15.08 -10.45 -27.23
N ASP A 400 -13.99 -10.30 -27.98
CA ASP A 400 -13.99 -9.64 -29.31
C ASP A 400 -14.36 -10.58 -30.49
N GLY A 401 -14.97 -11.73 -30.19
CA GLY A 401 -15.43 -12.71 -31.18
C GLY A 401 -14.31 -13.53 -31.84
N LYS A 402 -13.08 -13.48 -31.32
CA LYS A 402 -11.93 -14.27 -31.83
C LYS A 402 -11.47 -15.30 -30.80
N PRO A 403 -11.07 -16.51 -31.22
CA PRO A 403 -10.40 -17.46 -30.34
C PRO A 403 -9.14 -16.87 -29.70
N ILE A 404 -8.84 -17.24 -28.46
CA ILE A 404 -7.60 -16.82 -27.82
C ILE A 404 -6.39 -17.50 -28.49
N ALA A 405 -5.24 -16.85 -28.48
CA ALA A 405 -4.01 -17.35 -29.09
C ALA A 405 -2.79 -16.89 -28.29
N TYR A 406 -1.69 -17.66 -28.33
CA TYR A 406 -0.46 -17.28 -27.65
C TYR A 406 0.08 -15.94 -28.18
N GLY A 407 0.52 -15.07 -27.26
CA GLY A 407 1.00 -13.73 -27.61
C GLY A 407 -0.09 -12.75 -28.05
N ARG A 408 -1.38 -13.15 -27.97
CA ARG A 408 -2.52 -12.30 -28.27
C ARG A 408 -3.28 -11.94 -27.01
N LEU A 409 -3.21 -10.67 -26.66
CA LEU A 409 -4.03 -10.06 -25.62
C LEU A 409 -5.51 -9.98 -26.07
N SER A 410 -6.38 -10.76 -25.43
CA SER A 410 -7.81 -10.84 -25.77
C SER A 410 -8.63 -10.02 -24.77
N PRO A 411 -9.24 -8.90 -25.17
CA PRO A 411 -10.08 -8.11 -24.26
C PRO A 411 -11.40 -8.85 -23.95
N ALA A 412 -11.90 -8.67 -22.73
CA ALA A 412 -13.13 -9.27 -22.29
C ALA A 412 -13.90 -8.36 -21.32
N PHE A 413 -15.22 -8.30 -21.50
CA PHE A 413 -16.14 -7.71 -20.53
C PHE A 413 -16.77 -8.83 -19.72
N VAL A 414 -16.56 -8.80 -18.40
CA VAL A 414 -16.98 -9.83 -17.46
C VAL A 414 -18.06 -9.25 -16.57
N GLU A 415 -19.19 -9.93 -16.48
CA GLU A 415 -20.29 -9.67 -15.56
C GLU A 415 -20.41 -10.86 -14.59
N GLY A 416 -20.50 -10.60 -13.30
CA GLY A 416 -20.57 -11.66 -12.31
C GLY A 416 -21.06 -11.20 -10.94
N ASP A 417 -21.26 -12.16 -10.04
CA ASP A 417 -21.68 -11.91 -8.67
C ASP A 417 -20.45 -11.84 -7.77
N PHE A 418 -20.26 -10.70 -7.11
CA PHE A 418 -19.21 -10.49 -6.12
C PHE A 418 -19.79 -10.56 -4.70
N SER A 419 -19.36 -11.56 -3.95
CA SER A 419 -19.71 -11.76 -2.54
C SER A 419 -18.58 -11.37 -1.60
N LEU A 420 -18.89 -10.50 -0.63
CA LEU A 420 -17.98 -10.06 0.43
C LEU A 420 -18.77 -9.80 1.72
N LYS A 421 -18.23 -10.21 2.88
CA LYS A 421 -18.86 -10.00 4.20
C LYS A 421 -20.36 -10.40 4.24
N GLY A 422 -20.70 -11.52 3.60
CA GLY A 422 -22.07 -12.06 3.58
C GLY A 422 -23.08 -11.29 2.72
N LYS A 423 -22.64 -10.32 1.90
CA LYS A 423 -23.50 -9.67 0.90
C LYS A 423 -22.96 -9.96 -0.50
N SER A 424 -23.87 -10.09 -1.47
CA SER A 424 -23.53 -10.26 -2.89
C SER A 424 -24.04 -9.08 -3.71
N ILE A 425 -23.25 -8.63 -4.67
CA ILE A 425 -23.61 -7.59 -5.64
C ILE A 425 -23.23 -8.00 -7.05
N PRO A 426 -23.97 -7.57 -8.09
CA PRO A 426 -23.47 -7.68 -9.45
C PRO A 426 -22.27 -6.75 -9.63
N LEU A 427 -21.24 -7.24 -10.30
CA LEU A 427 -20.02 -6.50 -10.60
C LEU A 427 -19.61 -6.75 -12.04
N THR A 428 -19.18 -5.68 -12.71
CA THR A 428 -18.66 -5.74 -14.07
C THR A 428 -17.21 -5.29 -14.11
N SER A 429 -16.37 -5.98 -14.88
CA SER A 429 -14.96 -5.63 -15.06
C SER A 429 -14.52 -5.79 -16.51
N LEU A 430 -13.68 -4.86 -16.97
CA LEU A 430 -12.91 -5.01 -18.19
C LEU A 430 -11.63 -5.77 -17.85
N THR A 431 -11.42 -6.88 -18.54
CA THR A 431 -10.30 -7.77 -18.34
C THR A 431 -9.56 -8.03 -19.66
N GLN A 432 -8.34 -8.50 -19.54
CA GLN A 432 -7.49 -8.92 -20.64
C GLN A 432 -7.05 -10.35 -20.34
N ILE A 433 -7.20 -11.23 -21.32
CA ILE A 433 -6.92 -12.65 -21.22
C ILE A 433 -5.89 -13.02 -22.26
N GLU A 434 -4.78 -13.64 -21.84
CA GLU A 434 -3.70 -14.03 -22.74
C GLU A 434 -3.12 -15.39 -22.32
N PRO A 435 -3.13 -16.40 -23.19
CA PRO A 435 -2.35 -17.59 -22.98
C PRO A 435 -0.87 -17.28 -23.27
N ILE A 436 0.01 -17.70 -22.36
CA ILE A 436 1.46 -17.56 -22.49
C ILE A 436 2.14 -18.90 -22.24
N MET A 437 3.40 -19.01 -22.68
CA MET A 437 4.26 -20.13 -22.29
C MET A 437 5.07 -19.72 -21.05
N GLY A 438 4.94 -20.50 -19.98
CA GLY A 438 5.77 -20.36 -18.78
C GLY A 438 7.23 -20.70 -19.05
N GLU A 439 8.12 -20.32 -18.14
CA GLU A 439 9.56 -20.66 -18.21
C GLU A 439 9.81 -22.18 -18.16
N ASP A 440 8.87 -22.94 -17.62
CA ASP A 440 8.83 -24.39 -17.62
C ASP A 440 8.33 -25.01 -18.93
N ASN A 441 8.17 -24.19 -19.98
CA ASN A 441 7.56 -24.56 -21.26
C ASN A 441 6.16 -25.18 -21.12
N ARG A 442 5.40 -24.79 -20.10
CA ARG A 442 3.99 -25.21 -19.95
C ARG A 442 3.04 -24.03 -20.17
N PRO A 443 1.85 -24.27 -20.73
CA PRO A 443 0.83 -23.23 -20.89
C PRO A 443 0.47 -22.58 -19.55
N ARG A 444 0.25 -21.26 -19.59
CA ARG A 444 -0.38 -20.47 -18.53
C ARG A 444 -1.42 -19.56 -19.14
N LEU A 445 -2.44 -19.22 -18.37
CA LEU A 445 -3.41 -18.20 -18.74
C LEU A 445 -3.26 -17.00 -17.82
N LEU A 446 -2.94 -15.85 -18.39
CA LEU A 446 -2.95 -14.57 -17.68
C LEU A 446 -4.33 -13.95 -17.79
N ILE A 447 -4.89 -13.52 -16.67
CA ILE A 447 -6.11 -12.71 -16.62
C ILE A 447 -5.80 -11.46 -15.81
N ASN A 448 -5.78 -10.32 -16.49
CA ASN A 448 -5.57 -9.01 -15.89
C ASN A 448 -6.84 -8.18 -15.95
N GLY A 449 -7.09 -7.36 -14.93
CA GLY A 449 -8.28 -6.52 -14.92
C GLY A 449 -8.29 -5.57 -13.75
N THR A 450 -9.27 -4.68 -13.73
CA THR A 450 -9.49 -3.79 -12.59
C THR A 450 -10.97 -3.65 -12.28
N PHE A 451 -11.27 -3.43 -11.01
CA PHE A 451 -12.60 -3.01 -10.58
C PHE A 451 -12.52 -2.17 -9.32
N LYS A 452 -13.65 -1.58 -8.93
CA LYS A 452 -13.77 -0.82 -7.70
C LYS A 452 -15.05 -1.19 -6.98
N ILE A 453 -15.03 -1.13 -5.65
CA ILE A 453 -16.23 -1.32 -4.82
C ILE A 453 -16.43 -0.11 -3.91
N ASP A 454 -17.69 0.16 -3.58
CA ASP A 454 -18.06 1.04 -2.47
C ASP A 454 -18.18 0.18 -1.19
N LEU A 455 -17.37 0.49 -0.19
CA LEU A 455 -17.33 -0.24 1.09
C LEU A 455 -18.65 -0.14 1.86
N ARG A 456 -19.43 0.93 1.65
CA ARG A 456 -20.72 1.14 2.35
C ARG A 456 -21.74 0.08 1.95
N THR A 457 -21.70 -0.39 0.70
CA THR A 457 -22.54 -1.49 0.21
C THR A 457 -22.38 -2.74 1.09
N PHE A 458 -21.18 -2.97 1.61
CA PHE A 458 -20.83 -4.10 2.46
C PHE A 458 -20.91 -3.78 3.97
N ASN A 459 -21.38 -2.60 4.38
CA ASN A 459 -21.32 -2.12 5.77
C ASN A 459 -19.89 -2.19 6.32
N ILE A 460 -18.91 -1.77 5.52
CA ILE A 460 -17.50 -1.64 5.92
C ILE A 460 -17.20 -0.16 6.06
N GLU A 461 -16.59 0.23 7.18
CA GLU A 461 -16.17 1.61 7.41
C GLU A 461 -15.01 1.99 6.48
N GLY A 462 -15.00 3.24 6.04
CA GLY A 462 -13.96 3.77 5.17
C GLY A 462 -12.66 4.05 5.92
N ALA A 463 -11.59 4.32 5.17
CA ALA A 463 -10.37 4.89 5.76
C ALA A 463 -10.61 6.32 6.28
N ASP A 464 -9.77 6.81 7.18
CA ASP A 464 -9.78 8.23 7.52
C ASP A 464 -9.24 9.07 6.34
N GLY A 465 -10.03 10.06 5.89
CA GLY A 465 -9.68 10.87 4.72
C GLY A 465 -10.88 11.51 4.02
N PRO A 466 -10.67 12.11 2.84
CA PRO A 466 -11.73 12.77 2.09
C PRO A 466 -12.66 11.78 1.37
N ALA A 467 -13.92 12.17 1.21
CA ALA A 467 -14.85 11.51 0.30
C ALA A 467 -14.60 11.98 -1.16
N PRO A 468 -14.87 11.15 -2.18
CA PRO A 468 -15.35 9.77 -2.09
C PRO A 468 -14.24 8.75 -1.81
N ALA A 469 -12.95 9.13 -1.89
CA ALA A 469 -11.80 8.23 -1.81
C ALA A 469 -11.87 7.29 -0.59
N ARG A 470 -12.25 7.80 0.58
CA ARG A 470 -12.37 7.01 1.82
C ARG A 470 -13.36 5.84 1.77
N HIS A 471 -14.34 5.86 0.87
CA HIS A 471 -15.37 4.81 0.78
C HIS A 471 -15.13 3.86 -0.39
N MET A 472 -14.15 4.15 -1.24
CA MET A 472 -13.89 3.39 -2.46
C MET A 472 -12.65 2.54 -2.29
N LEU A 473 -12.72 1.27 -2.69
CA LEU A 473 -11.56 0.39 -2.77
C LEU A 473 -11.35 -0.04 -4.22
N LEU A 474 -10.13 0.13 -4.72
CA LEU A 474 -9.69 -0.24 -6.06
C LEU A 474 -9.00 -1.60 -5.98
N PHE A 475 -9.26 -2.45 -6.97
CA PHE A 475 -8.65 -3.77 -7.12
C PHE A 475 -7.97 -3.87 -8.47
N ASP A 476 -6.71 -4.26 -8.46
CA ASP A 476 -5.91 -4.61 -9.62
C ASP A 476 -5.69 -6.13 -9.62
N LEU A 477 -6.23 -6.81 -10.64
CA LEU A 477 -6.22 -8.27 -10.80
C LEU A 477 -5.04 -8.70 -11.68
N ASN A 478 -4.29 -9.69 -11.20
CA ASN A 478 -3.19 -10.32 -11.92
C ASN A 478 -3.23 -11.84 -11.70
N LEU A 479 -4.26 -12.48 -12.24
CA LEU A 479 -4.46 -13.91 -12.06
C LEU A 479 -3.57 -14.67 -13.04
N ILE A 480 -2.86 -15.65 -12.52
CA ILE A 480 -2.09 -16.61 -13.30
C ILE A 480 -2.75 -17.96 -13.08
N LEU A 481 -3.15 -18.62 -14.15
CA LEU A 481 -3.75 -19.94 -14.10
C LEU A 481 -2.87 -20.95 -14.86
N LYS A 482 -2.90 -22.20 -14.41
CA LYS A 482 -2.25 -23.33 -15.08
C LYS A 482 -3.31 -24.33 -15.54
N GLU A 483 -2.93 -25.20 -16.46
CA GLU A 483 -3.75 -26.36 -16.83
C GLU A 483 -4.08 -27.20 -15.59
N ARG A 484 -5.35 -27.63 -15.51
CA ARG A 484 -5.89 -28.41 -14.38
C ARG A 484 -5.22 -29.77 -14.23
#